data_AF-W0T9A9-F1
#
_entry.id   AF-W0T9A9-F1
#
_cell.length_a   1.000
_cell.length_b   1.000
_cell.length_c   1.000
_cell.angle_alpha   90.00
_cell.angle_beta   90.00
_cell.angle_gamma   90.00
#
_symmetry.space_group_name_H-M   'P 1'
#
loop_
_entity.id
_entity.type
_entity.pdbx_description
1 polymer ?
#
loop_
_entity_poly.entity_id
_entity_poly.type
_entity_poly.pdbx_seq_one_letter_code
_entity_poly.pdbx_strand_id
1 'polypeptide(L)'
;MLNSKYASKSDKSRGVVKTHKYDLDELHKELGIESETPEEDPTKKDTVVGHLEQNVHDNNDNGNFDEDMMDLDDENEVSFVSDLIQHHRDGQHYNESDSMDLSLDLATGIDQQNDSPTIAARTVLVVDTNFIVSHLNTLEQLRLLSAQYHHRILIPTTVVQELDGLKNSDKVTSSDYNSRHQSLGKLARAANDWIYKQLANLESSVIVQKMNQRYNYSLTKDDAILDCCLYFAQALQDFVVLLSNDKNLCLRALSEHLLTVSYRKGMTAELIASMVYKENLATRQNIQVPKPIEREPTYNGVSSSDFHALAVSAYDEFFNVIVEAIDRTMIRIYGDELMFTSYSRKEMTDFKAVARVIYKHYIAVFSDFFRNSGISHNDWKQLPNELVEVPVSVHQLKAFVTFWSKIVQALCKEDADVDSEASSKFFHTWLQRCSELGPA
;
A
#
# COMPACT_ATOMS: atom_id res chain seq x y z
N MET A 1 -42.73 -59.64 -25.00
CA MET A 1 -42.84 -60.81 -24.11
C MET A 1 -41.49 -61.07 -23.47
N LEU A 2 -41.51 -61.34 -22.17
CA LEU A 2 -40.36 -61.43 -21.27
C LEU A 2 -39.36 -62.52 -21.65
N ASN A 3 -38.09 -62.30 -21.30
CA ASN A 3 -37.22 -63.31 -20.69
C ASN A 3 -36.24 -62.57 -19.74
N SER A 4 -36.26 -62.74 -18.41
CA SER A 4 -35.90 -63.95 -17.65
C SER A 4 -34.39 -64.21 -17.73
N LYS A 5 -33.58 -64.41 -16.68
CA LYS A 5 -33.76 -64.61 -15.22
C LYS A 5 -32.32 -64.80 -14.64
N TYR A 6 -32.21 -64.70 -13.31
CA TYR A 6 -31.17 -65.30 -12.41
C TYR A 6 -29.75 -64.69 -12.44
N ALA A 7 -28.98 -64.58 -11.35
CA ALA A 7 -29.17 -64.80 -9.91
C ALA A 7 -27.96 -64.22 -9.12
N SER A 8 -28.22 -63.63 -7.95
CA SER A 8 -27.49 -63.72 -6.65
C SER A 8 -25.97 -63.97 -6.58
N LYS A 9 -25.20 -63.04 -5.97
CA LYS A 9 -24.49 -63.22 -4.66
C LYS A 9 -23.56 -62.04 -4.26
N SER A 10 -23.85 -61.49 -3.08
CA SER A 10 -22.97 -61.00 -1.97
C SER A 10 -21.68 -60.18 -2.20
N ASP A 11 -21.70 -58.95 -1.66
CA ASP A 11 -20.74 -58.28 -0.76
C ASP A 11 -19.21 -58.36 -0.98
N LYS A 12 -18.58 -57.21 -1.28
CA LYS A 12 -17.74 -56.41 -0.33
C LYS A 12 -17.07 -55.20 -0.98
N SER A 13 -17.25 -54.05 -0.32
CA SER A 13 -16.30 -52.93 -0.08
C SER A 13 -15.59 -52.23 -1.26
N ARG A 14 -15.96 -50.96 -1.50
CA ARG A 14 -15.15 -49.75 -1.22
C ARG A 14 -15.83 -48.52 -1.84
N GLY A 15 -16.51 -47.74 -1.01
CA GLY A 15 -16.96 -46.40 -1.38
C GLY A 15 -15.74 -45.48 -1.42
N VAL A 16 -15.31 -45.11 -2.62
CA VAL A 16 -14.39 -43.99 -2.82
C VAL A 16 -15.24 -42.72 -2.70
N VAL A 17 -15.06 -41.99 -1.60
CA VAL A 17 -15.55 -40.61 -1.49
C VAL A 17 -14.68 -39.78 -2.43
N LYS A 18 -15.24 -39.42 -3.60
CA LYS A 18 -14.63 -38.44 -4.50
C LYS A 18 -14.74 -37.06 -3.84
N THR A 19 -13.65 -36.62 -3.23
CA THR A 19 -13.44 -35.19 -2.97
C THR A 19 -13.42 -34.48 -4.31
N HIS A 20 -14.37 -33.58 -4.55
CA HIS A 20 -14.30 -32.65 -5.67
C HIS A 20 -13.08 -31.74 -5.44
N LYS A 21 -12.16 -31.82 -6.40
CA LYS A 21 -10.96 -31.00 -6.47
C LYS A 21 -11.34 -29.83 -7.38
N TYR A 22 -11.39 -28.63 -6.82
CA TYR A 22 -11.50 -27.42 -7.64
C TYR A 22 -10.11 -27.08 -8.15
N ASP A 23 -9.94 -27.04 -9.47
CA ASP A 23 -8.71 -26.63 -10.15
C ASP A 23 -8.83 -25.17 -10.57
N LEU A 24 -7.74 -24.40 -10.52
CA LEU A 24 -7.74 -22.95 -10.80
C LEU A 24 -8.12 -22.64 -12.26
N ASP A 25 -7.97 -23.63 -13.15
CA ASP A 25 -8.39 -23.54 -14.56
C ASP A 25 -9.92 -23.52 -14.74
N GLU A 26 -10.70 -24.06 -13.80
CA GLU A 26 -12.17 -23.94 -13.81
C GLU A 26 -12.63 -22.54 -13.37
N LEU A 27 -11.86 -21.84 -12.52
CA LEU A 27 -12.11 -20.47 -12.06
C LEU A 27 -11.77 -19.41 -13.12
N HIS A 28 -10.73 -19.63 -13.92
CA HIS A 28 -10.37 -18.74 -15.04
C HIS A 28 -11.43 -18.75 -16.16
N LYS A 29 -12.13 -19.88 -16.35
CA LYS A 29 -13.17 -20.05 -17.38
C LYS A 29 -14.50 -19.36 -17.04
N GLU A 30 -14.80 -19.15 -15.75
CA GLU A 30 -16.02 -18.49 -15.27
C GLU A 30 -15.91 -16.96 -15.25
N LEU A 31 -14.68 -16.42 -15.31
CA LEU A 31 -14.37 -14.98 -15.29
C LEU A 31 -13.94 -14.40 -16.64
N GLY A 32 -13.95 -15.19 -17.72
CA GLY A 32 -13.79 -14.70 -19.09
C GLY A 32 -12.44 -14.09 -19.43
N ILE A 33 -11.35 -14.57 -18.81
CA ILE A 33 -9.99 -14.11 -19.11
C ILE A 33 -9.25 -15.26 -19.79
N GLU A 34 -9.10 -15.19 -21.12
CA GLU A 34 -8.27 -16.11 -21.88
C GLU A 34 -6.78 -15.79 -21.64
N SER A 35 -5.99 -16.82 -21.34
CA SER A 35 -4.53 -16.77 -21.28
C SER A 35 -3.93 -17.17 -22.62
N GLU A 36 -3.18 -16.28 -23.27
CA GLU A 36 -2.33 -16.64 -24.41
C GLU A 36 -0.97 -17.19 -23.94
N THR A 37 -0.49 -18.19 -24.68
CA THR A 37 0.74 -18.95 -24.47
C THR A 37 1.88 -18.40 -25.34
N PRO A 38 3.16 -18.72 -25.03
CA PRO A 38 4.31 -18.10 -25.67
C PRO A 38 4.68 -18.81 -26.99
N GLU A 39 4.96 -18.04 -28.06
CA GLU A 39 5.60 -18.54 -29.27
C GLU A 39 6.97 -17.88 -29.53
N GLU A 40 7.84 -18.69 -30.13
CA GLU A 40 9.28 -18.56 -30.30
C GLU A 40 9.71 -17.60 -31.43
N ASP A 41 10.92 -17.04 -31.27
CA ASP A 41 11.74 -16.38 -32.30
C ASP A 41 12.27 -17.39 -33.34
N PRO A 42 12.40 -17.01 -34.64
CA PRO A 42 13.75 -17.08 -35.19
C PRO A 42 14.12 -16.00 -36.26
N THR A 43 15.20 -15.27 -35.95
CA THR A 43 16.40 -15.00 -36.80
C THR A 43 16.40 -14.03 -38.02
N LYS A 44 17.22 -12.97 -37.85
CA LYS A 44 18.33 -12.40 -38.69
C LYS A 44 18.15 -12.14 -40.20
N LYS A 45 18.45 -10.88 -40.64
CA LYS A 45 19.68 -10.51 -41.41
C LYS A 45 19.77 -9.00 -41.80
N ASP A 46 20.94 -8.42 -41.50
CA ASP A 46 21.80 -7.47 -42.23
C ASP A 46 21.19 -6.32 -43.08
N THR A 47 21.59 -5.06 -42.85
CA THR A 47 22.77 -4.41 -43.47
C THR A 47 22.90 -2.91 -43.08
N VAL A 48 24.17 -2.49 -43.01
CA VAL A 48 24.85 -1.24 -42.61
C VAL A 48 24.58 0.01 -43.50
N VAL A 49 24.67 1.22 -42.90
CA VAL A 49 25.51 2.40 -43.25
C VAL A 49 24.75 3.75 -43.17
N GLY A 50 25.28 4.69 -42.36
CA GLY A 50 25.13 6.14 -42.59
C GLY A 50 25.20 7.06 -41.36
N HIS A 51 26.40 7.50 -40.96
CA HIS A 51 26.61 8.70 -40.13
C HIS A 51 26.47 9.97 -40.97
N LEU A 52 25.81 11.02 -40.46
CA LEU A 52 26.42 12.27 -39.96
C LEU A 52 25.37 13.39 -39.77
N GLU A 53 25.23 13.79 -38.50
CA GLU A 53 25.19 15.16 -37.94
C GLU A 53 24.44 16.29 -38.67
N GLN A 54 23.37 16.77 -38.04
CA GLN A 54 23.00 18.20 -38.06
C GLN A 54 22.50 18.67 -36.68
N ASN A 55 23.33 19.53 -36.07
CA ASN A 55 23.06 20.67 -35.20
C ASN A 55 21.61 20.88 -34.69
N VAL A 56 21.43 20.84 -33.37
CA VAL A 56 20.41 21.66 -32.69
C VAL A 56 21.05 22.33 -31.47
N HIS A 57 20.76 23.63 -31.35
CA HIS A 57 21.32 24.62 -30.44
C HIS A 57 21.37 24.21 -28.96
N ASP A 58 22.55 24.40 -28.37
CA ASP A 58 22.70 24.73 -26.95
C ASP A 58 22.02 26.08 -26.67
N ASN A 59 20.82 26.05 -26.09
CA ASN A 59 20.29 27.20 -25.35
C ASN A 59 20.59 26.98 -23.87
N ASN A 60 21.70 27.57 -23.45
CA ASN A 60 22.08 27.74 -22.06
C ASN A 60 21.14 28.79 -21.43
N ASP A 61 19.94 28.37 -21.03
CA ASP A 61 18.94 29.21 -20.37
C ASP A 61 19.20 29.18 -18.85
N ASN A 62 20.24 29.87 -18.41
CA ASN A 62 20.41 30.27 -17.00
C ASN A 62 19.46 31.46 -16.71
N GLY A 63 18.16 31.22 -16.91
CA GLY A 63 17.07 32.12 -16.61
C GLY A 63 16.78 32.17 -15.11
N ASN A 64 16.37 33.35 -14.65
CA ASN A 64 16.19 33.75 -13.27
C ASN A 64 15.17 32.85 -12.53
N PHE A 65 15.62 31.78 -11.87
CA PHE A 65 14.77 30.75 -11.26
C PHE A 65 13.72 31.31 -10.28
N ASP A 66 14.01 32.44 -9.62
CA ASP A 66 13.08 33.09 -8.70
C ASP A 66 11.89 33.77 -9.42
N GLU A 67 12.04 34.18 -10.69
CA GLU A 67 10.93 34.73 -11.48
C GLU A 67 9.97 33.66 -11.99
N ASP A 68 10.41 32.40 -12.08
CA ASP A 68 9.61 31.28 -12.59
C ASP A 68 8.84 30.53 -11.48
N MET A 69 9.09 30.88 -10.21
CA MET A 69 8.50 30.25 -9.03
C MET A 69 7.44 31.16 -8.37
N MET A 70 6.68 31.95 -9.13
CA MET A 70 5.60 32.79 -8.57
C MET A 70 4.28 32.02 -8.53
N ASP A 71 3.53 32.17 -7.44
CA ASP A 71 2.20 31.56 -7.31
C ASP A 71 1.16 32.35 -8.10
N LEU A 72 0.17 31.63 -8.64
CA LEU A 72 -1.02 32.23 -9.24
C LEU A 72 -2.00 32.64 -8.13
N ASP A 73 -2.16 33.94 -7.93
CA ASP A 73 -3.04 34.50 -6.87
C ASP A 73 -4.48 34.76 -7.33
N ASP A 74 -4.75 34.70 -8.63
CA ASP A 74 -6.08 34.93 -9.20
C ASP A 74 -6.85 33.61 -9.35
N GLU A 75 -8.03 33.53 -8.73
CA GLU A 75 -8.87 32.32 -8.75
C GLU A 75 -9.28 31.92 -10.18
N ASN A 76 -9.43 32.88 -11.09
CA ASN A 76 -9.76 32.59 -12.48
C ASN A 76 -8.55 31.98 -13.20
N GLU A 77 -7.33 32.47 -12.95
CA GLU A 77 -6.10 31.89 -13.52
C GLU A 77 -5.88 30.46 -13.02
N VAL A 78 -6.07 30.21 -11.72
CA VAL A 78 -5.99 28.85 -11.14
C VAL A 78 -7.07 27.94 -11.73
N SER A 79 -8.31 28.43 -11.88
CA SER A 79 -9.38 27.66 -12.51
C SER A 79 -9.07 27.34 -13.97
N PHE A 80 -8.47 28.30 -14.70
CA PHE A 80 -8.07 28.11 -16.08
C PHE A 80 -6.98 27.06 -16.22
N VAL A 81 -5.96 27.08 -15.33
CA VAL A 81 -4.94 26.02 -15.27
C VAL A 81 -5.57 24.66 -14.97
N SER A 82 -6.52 24.60 -14.04
CA SER A 82 -7.27 23.37 -13.70
C SER A 82 -7.95 22.78 -14.94
N ASP A 83 -8.71 23.61 -15.66
CA ASP A 83 -9.42 23.21 -16.88
C ASP A 83 -8.44 22.79 -17.98
N LEU A 84 -7.30 23.46 -18.09
CA LEU A 84 -6.28 23.20 -19.10
C LEU A 84 -5.59 21.84 -18.89
N ILE A 85 -5.28 21.51 -17.63
CA ILE A 85 -4.74 20.21 -17.23
C ILE A 85 -5.79 19.13 -17.48
N GLN A 86 -7.07 19.39 -17.14
CA GLN A 86 -8.15 18.44 -17.40
C GLN A 86 -8.33 18.14 -18.89
N HIS A 87 -8.30 19.17 -19.74
CA HIS A 87 -8.34 18.99 -21.19
C HIS A 87 -7.10 18.26 -21.74
N HIS A 88 -5.93 18.46 -21.13
CA HIS A 88 -4.73 17.72 -21.51
C HIS A 88 -4.84 16.24 -21.14
N ARG A 89 -5.39 15.93 -19.98
CA ARG A 89 -5.69 14.57 -19.53
C ARG A 89 -6.66 13.86 -20.48
N ASP A 90 -7.66 14.55 -21.02
CA ASP A 90 -8.64 13.94 -21.92
C ASP A 90 -8.11 13.71 -23.34
N GLY A 91 -7.06 14.45 -23.75
CA GLY A 91 -6.42 14.32 -25.05
C GLY A 91 -5.25 13.32 -25.11
N GLN A 92 -4.70 12.90 -23.96
CA GLN A 92 -3.56 11.97 -23.89
C GLN A 92 -4.03 10.57 -23.49
N HIS A 93 -4.05 9.65 -24.45
CA HIS A 93 -4.00 8.22 -24.18
C HIS A 93 -2.53 7.86 -23.97
N TYR A 94 -2.07 7.82 -22.71
CA TYR A 94 -0.70 7.42 -22.42
C TYR A 94 -0.50 5.96 -22.89
N ASN A 95 0.38 5.75 -23.86
CA ASN A 95 0.82 4.41 -24.25
C ASN A 95 1.68 3.85 -23.11
N GLU A 96 1.34 2.67 -22.59
CA GLU A 96 2.00 1.95 -21.48
C GLU A 96 3.48 1.57 -21.71
N SER A 97 4.14 2.04 -22.78
CA SER A 97 5.46 1.54 -23.19
C SER A 97 6.66 2.39 -22.78
N ASP A 98 6.48 3.51 -22.08
CA ASP A 98 7.60 4.34 -21.58
C ASP A 98 7.71 4.27 -20.05
N SER A 99 7.98 3.07 -19.52
CA SER A 99 8.54 2.95 -18.18
C SER A 99 10.05 3.23 -18.23
N MET A 100 10.48 4.41 -17.80
CA MET A 100 11.89 4.66 -17.54
C MET A 100 12.37 3.72 -16.42
N ASP A 101 13.14 2.70 -16.80
CA ASP A 101 13.92 1.88 -15.88
C ASP A 101 15.16 2.67 -15.44
N LEU A 102 15.03 3.46 -14.37
CA LEU A 102 16.18 4.06 -13.72
C LEU A 102 16.74 3.07 -12.70
N SER A 103 17.62 2.20 -13.19
CA SER A 103 18.52 1.43 -12.33
C SER A 103 19.48 2.38 -11.62
N LEU A 104 19.44 2.39 -10.27
CA LEU A 104 20.52 2.96 -9.49
C LEU A 104 20.70 2.21 -8.17
N ASP A 105 21.82 1.47 -8.11
CA ASP A 105 22.52 1.12 -6.89
C ASP A 105 22.73 2.38 -6.03
N LEU A 106 22.37 2.37 -4.75
CA LEU A 106 23.25 2.74 -3.63
C LEU A 106 22.52 2.77 -2.27
N ALA A 107 23.20 2.18 -1.30
CA ALA A 107 23.40 2.70 0.06
C ALA A 107 22.18 3.26 0.81
N THR A 108 21.49 2.40 1.56
CA THR A 108 20.74 2.86 2.74
C THR A 108 21.70 3.11 3.88
N GLY A 109 22.22 4.32 3.97
CA GLY A 109 22.65 4.92 5.23
C GLY A 109 21.44 5.06 6.13
N ILE A 110 21.32 4.20 7.14
CA ILE A 110 20.35 4.34 8.21
C ILE A 110 20.97 5.30 9.23
N ASP A 111 20.50 6.53 9.21
CA ASP A 111 20.71 7.47 10.29
C ASP A 111 19.94 6.97 11.51
N GLN A 112 20.67 6.35 12.45
CA GLN A 112 20.18 6.05 13.78
C GLN A 112 20.31 7.32 14.61
N GLN A 113 19.20 8.03 14.83
CA GLN A 113 19.06 8.90 16.00
C GLN A 113 17.78 8.58 16.76
N ASN A 114 17.96 8.56 18.07
CA ASN A 114 17.06 8.11 19.14
C ASN A 114 15.71 8.85 19.15
N ASP A 115 14.62 8.13 19.43
CA ASP A 115 13.79 8.39 20.62
C ASP A 115 12.68 7.32 20.84
N SER A 116 12.43 7.05 22.12
CA SER A 116 11.22 6.60 22.87
C SER A 116 9.97 6.05 22.14
N PRO A 117 9.17 5.17 22.79
CA PRO A 117 8.09 4.42 22.16
C PRO A 117 6.80 5.24 22.02
N THR A 118 6.62 5.86 20.86
CA THR A 118 5.33 6.13 20.21
C THR A 118 5.65 6.37 18.73
N ILE A 119 5.28 5.45 17.82
CA ILE A 119 5.43 5.72 16.38
C ILE A 119 4.46 6.85 16.04
N ALA A 120 4.95 8.10 16.09
CA ALA A 120 4.18 9.25 15.71
C ALA A 120 3.90 9.17 14.20
N ALA A 121 2.61 9.04 13.82
CA ALA A 121 2.16 9.08 12.44
C ALA A 121 2.78 10.28 11.71
N ARG A 122 3.54 10.06 10.63
CA ARG A 122 4.24 11.16 9.95
C ARG A 122 3.22 12.00 9.21
N THR A 123 3.40 13.32 9.17
CA THR A 123 2.51 14.17 8.36
C THR A 123 2.98 14.16 6.91
N VAL A 124 2.08 13.87 5.98
CA VAL A 124 2.37 13.81 4.55
C VAL A 124 1.40 14.72 3.80
N LEU A 125 1.95 15.69 3.07
CA LEU A 125 1.23 16.60 2.19
C LEU A 125 1.32 16.06 0.76
N VAL A 126 0.24 15.49 0.26
CA VAL A 126 0.19 14.95 -1.11
C VAL A 126 -0.21 16.06 -2.06
N VAL A 127 0.50 16.21 -3.17
CA VAL A 127 0.30 17.32 -4.11
C VAL A 127 -0.25 16.80 -5.43
N ASP A 128 -1.25 17.48 -6.00
CA ASP A 128 -1.70 17.21 -7.37
C ASP A 128 -0.99 18.08 -8.42
N THR A 129 -1.18 17.77 -9.71
CA THR A 129 -0.55 18.49 -10.82
C THR A 129 -0.96 19.96 -10.88
N ASN A 130 -2.21 20.26 -10.55
CA ASN A 130 -2.74 21.62 -10.59
C ASN A 130 -2.11 22.51 -9.51
N PHE A 131 -1.99 21.99 -8.29
CA PHE A 131 -1.42 22.69 -7.16
C PHE A 131 0.08 22.93 -7.34
N ILE A 132 0.85 21.95 -7.82
CA ILE A 132 2.28 22.16 -8.05
C ILE A 132 2.57 23.13 -9.19
N VAL A 133 1.73 23.15 -10.23
CA VAL A 133 1.86 24.10 -11.34
C VAL A 133 1.48 25.52 -10.91
N SER A 134 0.44 25.66 -10.08
CA SER A 134 -0.12 26.97 -9.71
C SER A 134 0.51 27.59 -8.46
N HIS A 135 1.08 26.78 -7.56
CA HIS A 135 1.51 27.20 -6.22
C HIS A 135 2.91 26.69 -5.83
N LEU A 136 3.85 26.76 -6.76
CA LEU A 136 5.19 26.24 -6.60
C LEU A 136 6.01 26.99 -5.52
N ASN A 137 5.81 28.30 -5.34
CA ASN A 137 6.42 29.07 -4.25
C ASN A 137 5.91 28.59 -2.89
N THR A 138 4.61 28.40 -2.77
CA THR A 138 3.98 27.91 -1.53
C THR A 138 4.55 26.54 -1.17
N LEU A 139 4.78 25.65 -2.15
CA LEU A 139 5.43 24.36 -1.90
C LEU A 139 6.88 24.49 -1.46
N GLU A 140 7.66 25.41 -2.04
CA GLU A 140 9.03 25.66 -1.59
C GLU A 140 9.09 26.20 -0.16
N GLN A 141 8.17 27.10 0.20
CA GLN A 141 8.05 27.58 1.57
C GLN A 141 7.60 26.46 2.53
N LEU A 142 6.64 25.61 2.12
CA LEU A 142 6.24 24.44 2.89
C LEU A 142 7.42 23.49 3.10
N ARG A 143 8.28 23.29 2.11
CA ARG A 143 9.50 22.48 2.24
C ARG A 143 10.43 23.05 3.30
N LEU A 144 10.69 24.36 3.30
CA LEU A 144 11.52 25.03 4.30
C LEU A 144 10.97 24.88 5.73
N LEU A 145 9.64 24.82 5.86
CA LEU A 145 8.93 24.68 7.12
C LEU A 145 8.81 23.23 7.64
N SER A 146 9.25 22.24 6.85
CA SER A 146 9.12 20.80 7.16
C SER A 146 9.78 20.40 8.49
N ALA A 147 10.95 20.95 8.80
CA ALA A 147 11.66 20.64 10.05
C ALA A 147 10.91 21.19 11.28
N GLN A 148 10.26 22.36 11.13
CA GLN A 148 9.52 23.02 12.21
C GLN A 148 8.16 22.36 12.48
N TYR A 149 7.46 21.93 11.42
CA TYR A 149 6.10 21.38 11.52
C TYR A 149 6.01 19.87 11.27
N HIS A 150 7.15 19.20 11.11
CA HIS A 150 7.29 17.74 10.97
C HIS A 150 6.46 17.11 9.85
N HIS A 151 6.40 17.74 8.69
CA HIS A 151 5.72 17.22 7.51
C HIS A 151 6.69 16.89 6.37
N ARG A 152 6.23 16.04 5.46
CA ARG A 152 6.88 15.75 4.17
C ARG A 152 5.94 16.10 3.03
N ILE A 153 6.50 16.48 1.89
CA ILE A 153 5.73 16.72 0.66
C ILE A 153 5.88 15.49 -0.22
N LEU A 154 4.77 14.86 -0.57
CA LEU A 154 4.72 13.68 -1.44
C LEU A 154 4.19 14.06 -2.80
N ILE A 155 4.97 13.77 -3.84
CA ILE A 155 4.57 13.91 -5.23
C ILE A 155 4.20 12.52 -5.78
N PRO A 156 2.93 12.28 -6.15
CA PRO A 156 2.51 11.04 -6.80
C PRO A 156 3.24 10.82 -8.14
N THR A 157 3.47 9.57 -8.53
CA THR A 157 4.13 9.27 -9.82
C THR A 157 3.32 9.77 -11.01
N THR A 158 1.99 9.70 -10.94
CA THR A 158 1.09 10.26 -11.96
C THR A 158 1.27 11.77 -12.14
N VAL A 159 1.59 12.52 -11.08
CA VAL A 159 1.84 13.97 -11.20
C VAL A 159 3.11 14.24 -11.99
N VAL A 160 4.18 13.47 -11.75
CA VAL A 160 5.42 13.58 -12.53
C VAL A 160 5.16 13.30 -14.02
N GLN A 161 4.40 12.25 -14.32
CA GLN A 161 4.02 11.89 -15.69
C GLN A 161 3.17 12.97 -16.37
N GLU A 162 2.22 13.55 -15.65
CA GLU A 162 1.39 14.64 -16.18
C GLU A 162 2.21 15.90 -16.45
N LEU A 163 3.13 16.26 -15.54
CA LEU A 163 4.04 17.39 -15.74
C LEU A 163 4.92 17.21 -16.98
N ASP A 164 5.44 16.00 -17.21
CA ASP A 164 6.21 15.66 -18.42
C ASP A 164 5.38 15.88 -19.70
N GLY A 165 4.11 15.47 -19.68
CA GLY A 165 3.19 15.70 -20.80
C GLY A 165 2.92 17.19 -21.06
N LEU A 166 2.98 18.04 -20.02
CA LEU A 166 2.69 19.47 -20.12
C LEU A 166 3.87 20.33 -20.60
N LYS A 167 5.11 19.81 -20.61
CA LYS A 167 6.34 20.58 -20.93
C LYS A 167 6.29 21.31 -22.29
N ASN A 168 5.63 20.71 -23.28
CA ASN A 168 5.53 21.22 -24.65
C ASN A 168 4.26 22.05 -24.90
N SER A 169 3.51 22.39 -23.85
CA SER A 169 2.28 23.19 -23.99
C SER A 169 2.60 24.67 -24.18
N ASP A 170 2.32 25.19 -25.38
CA ASP A 170 2.40 26.63 -25.70
C ASP A 170 1.16 27.42 -25.25
N LYS A 171 0.25 26.80 -24.49
CA LYS A 171 -0.98 27.45 -24.02
C LYS A 171 -0.63 28.46 -22.91
N VAL A 172 -1.02 29.72 -23.12
CA VAL A 172 -0.74 30.86 -22.23
C VAL A 172 -1.84 30.99 -21.18
N THR A 173 -1.49 31.25 -19.92
CA THR A 173 -2.44 31.26 -18.79
C THR A 173 -3.27 32.55 -18.65
N SER A 174 -2.98 33.62 -19.40
CA SER A 174 -3.76 34.87 -19.35
C SER A 174 -3.76 35.63 -20.69
N SER A 175 -4.91 36.24 -21.05
CA SER A 175 -5.12 37.06 -22.25
C SER A 175 -4.99 38.58 -22.00
N ASP A 176 -4.59 38.99 -20.80
CA ASP A 176 -4.44 40.40 -20.44
C ASP A 176 -3.03 40.91 -20.76
N TYR A 177 -2.98 42.00 -21.55
CA TYR A 177 -1.76 42.69 -22.02
C TYR A 177 -0.81 43.19 -20.91
N ASN A 178 -1.22 43.12 -19.64
CA ASN A 178 -0.44 43.60 -18.48
C ASN A 178 -0.09 42.50 -17.47
N SER A 179 -0.62 41.27 -17.61
CA SER A 179 -0.24 40.12 -16.76
C SER A 179 0.87 39.34 -17.46
N ARG A 180 1.96 39.09 -16.73
CA ARG A 180 3.19 38.44 -17.22
C ARG A 180 2.82 37.07 -17.81
N HIS A 181 2.88 36.94 -19.14
CA HIS A 181 2.51 35.71 -19.86
C HIS A 181 3.43 34.53 -19.50
N GLN A 182 2.98 33.67 -18.59
CA GLN A 182 3.59 32.37 -18.38
C GLN A 182 2.80 31.33 -19.20
N SER A 183 3.51 30.52 -19.98
CA SER A 183 2.88 29.37 -20.63
C SER A 183 2.80 28.23 -19.62
N LEU A 184 1.76 27.39 -19.75
CA LEU A 184 1.62 26.20 -18.92
C LEU A 184 2.86 25.30 -19.00
N GLY A 185 3.48 25.21 -20.20
CA GLY A 185 4.73 24.48 -20.38
C GLY A 185 5.94 25.08 -19.67
N LYS A 186 5.98 26.39 -19.40
CA LYS A 186 7.03 27.00 -18.55
C LYS A 186 6.83 26.61 -17.09
N LEU A 187 5.60 26.71 -16.57
CA LEU A 187 5.28 26.32 -15.19
C LEU A 187 5.54 24.83 -14.94
N ALA A 188 5.16 23.97 -15.90
CA ALA A 188 5.43 22.53 -15.81
C ALA A 188 6.93 22.19 -15.83
N ARG A 189 7.75 22.96 -16.57
CA ARG A 189 9.21 22.81 -16.54
C ARG A 189 9.79 23.28 -15.21
N ALA A 190 9.38 24.44 -14.71
CA ALA A 190 9.80 24.94 -13.40
C ALA A 190 9.47 23.94 -12.27
N ALA A 191 8.26 23.36 -12.28
CA ALA A 191 7.85 22.32 -11.34
C ALA A 191 8.74 21.07 -11.42
N ASN A 192 9.04 20.58 -12.63
CA ASN A 192 9.93 19.42 -12.81
C ASN A 192 11.36 19.70 -12.35
N ASP A 193 11.91 20.85 -12.71
CA ASP A 193 13.25 21.25 -12.28
C ASP A 193 13.32 21.39 -10.76
N TRP A 194 12.26 21.91 -10.13
CA TRP A 194 12.13 21.94 -8.68
C TRP A 194 12.11 20.53 -8.09
N ILE A 195 11.26 19.61 -8.57
CA ILE A 195 11.23 18.22 -8.10
C ILE A 195 12.62 17.59 -8.21
N TYR A 196 13.29 17.72 -9.36
CA TYR A 196 14.62 17.16 -9.57
C TYR A 196 15.65 17.70 -8.57
N LYS A 197 15.69 19.02 -8.36
CA LYS A 197 16.57 19.65 -7.36
C LYS A 197 16.32 19.11 -5.96
N GLN A 198 15.05 18.89 -5.60
CA GLN A 198 14.72 18.36 -4.28
C GLN A 198 15.11 16.89 -4.12
N LEU A 199 14.93 16.06 -5.13
CA LEU A 199 15.32 14.65 -5.08
C LEU A 199 16.84 14.45 -5.11
N ALA A 200 17.59 15.36 -5.75
CA ALA A 200 19.05 15.35 -5.72
C ALA A 200 19.60 15.70 -4.32
N ASN A 201 18.79 16.32 -3.45
CA ASN A 201 19.16 16.65 -2.08
C ASN A 201 18.61 15.59 -1.10
N LEU A 202 19.50 14.75 -0.56
CA LEU A 202 19.15 13.67 0.37
C LEU A 202 18.47 14.14 1.67
N GLU A 203 18.66 15.41 2.06
CA GLU A 203 18.03 16.00 3.25
C GLU A 203 16.68 16.66 2.95
N SER A 204 16.19 16.60 1.71
CA SER A 204 14.93 17.23 1.34
C SER A 204 13.74 16.54 2.01
N SER A 205 12.76 17.35 2.42
CA SER A 205 11.47 16.86 2.91
C SER A 205 10.51 16.46 1.79
N VAL A 206 10.92 16.62 0.53
CA VAL A 206 10.14 16.25 -0.65
C VAL A 206 10.50 14.83 -1.07
N ILE A 207 9.49 14.01 -1.28
CA ILE A 207 9.62 12.62 -1.74
C ILE A 207 8.70 12.39 -2.94
N VAL A 208 9.08 11.45 -3.80
CA VAL A 208 8.22 10.93 -4.87
C VAL A 208 7.72 9.54 -4.47
N GLN A 209 6.47 9.25 -4.81
CA GLN A 209 5.86 7.93 -4.63
C GLN A 209 6.70 6.87 -5.35
N LYS A 210 7.06 5.78 -4.66
CA LYS A 210 7.77 4.66 -5.28
C LYS A 210 6.79 3.81 -6.10
N MET A 211 7.32 3.12 -7.10
CA MET A 211 6.52 2.27 -8.00
C MET A 211 5.72 1.16 -7.28
N ASN A 212 6.14 0.75 -6.09
CA ASN A 212 5.49 -0.27 -5.26
C ASN A 212 4.58 0.31 -4.16
N GLN A 213 4.37 1.64 -4.12
CA GLN A 213 3.56 2.33 -3.11
C GLN A 213 2.18 2.71 -3.66
N ARG A 214 1.43 1.71 -4.12
CA ARG A 214 0.07 1.86 -4.68
C ARG A 214 -0.73 0.59 -4.46
N TYR A 215 -2.05 0.70 -4.32
CA TYR A 215 -2.92 -0.47 -4.22
C TYR A 215 -3.31 -0.99 -5.59
N ASN A 216 -3.66 -0.09 -6.51
CA ASN A 216 -4.08 -0.46 -7.84
C ASN A 216 -3.21 0.19 -8.93
N TYR A 217 -2.59 -0.66 -9.75
CA TYR A 217 -1.68 -0.27 -10.82
C TYR A 217 -2.40 0.19 -12.09
N SER A 218 -3.70 -0.12 -12.25
CA SER A 218 -4.49 0.28 -13.41
C SER A 218 -5.17 1.64 -13.26
N LEU A 219 -5.10 2.26 -12.08
CA LEU A 219 -5.64 3.59 -11.87
C LEU A 219 -4.77 4.63 -12.58
N THR A 220 -5.43 5.64 -13.13
CA THR A 220 -4.77 6.73 -13.86
C THR A 220 -5.33 8.08 -13.40
N LYS A 221 -4.61 9.17 -13.67
CA LYS A 221 -5.03 10.55 -13.37
C LYS A 221 -5.40 10.72 -11.88
N ASP A 222 -6.53 11.35 -11.60
CA ASP A 222 -7.02 11.64 -10.24
C ASP A 222 -7.24 10.38 -9.39
N ASP A 223 -7.61 9.25 -9.99
CA ASP A 223 -7.79 8.00 -9.25
C ASP A 223 -6.45 7.48 -8.69
N ALA A 224 -5.38 7.65 -9.45
CA ALA A 224 -4.03 7.29 -9.02
C ALA A 224 -3.49 8.23 -7.92
N ILE A 225 -3.88 9.52 -7.96
CA ILE A 225 -3.56 10.48 -6.89
C ILE A 225 -4.28 10.10 -5.60
N LEU A 226 -5.57 9.73 -5.69
CA LEU A 226 -6.33 9.28 -4.53
C LEU A 226 -5.78 7.96 -3.96
N ASP A 227 -5.43 6.98 -4.82
CA ASP A 227 -4.77 5.74 -4.42
C ASP A 227 -3.46 6.00 -3.68
N CYS A 228 -2.65 6.94 -4.17
CA CYS A 228 -1.45 7.40 -3.48
C CYS A 228 -1.77 7.93 -2.07
N CYS A 229 -2.78 8.79 -1.94
CA CYS A 229 -3.19 9.32 -0.63
C CYS A 229 -3.61 8.19 0.32
N LEU A 230 -4.44 7.26 -0.17
CA LEU A 230 -4.93 6.13 0.62
C LEU A 230 -3.80 5.20 1.02
N TYR A 231 -2.83 4.95 0.15
CA TYR A 231 -1.67 4.12 0.47
C TYR A 231 -0.89 4.69 1.66
N PHE A 232 -0.60 5.98 1.66
CA PHE A 232 0.14 6.59 2.77
C PHE A 232 -0.73 6.68 4.04
N ALA A 233 -2.03 6.97 3.90
CA ALA A 233 -2.94 7.08 5.05
C ALA A 233 -3.20 5.72 5.71
N GLN A 234 -3.38 4.66 4.92
CA GLN A 234 -3.84 3.36 5.38
C GLN A 234 -2.70 2.34 5.50
N ALA A 235 -1.82 2.22 4.50
CA ALA A 235 -0.71 1.26 4.57
C ALA A 235 0.43 1.74 5.47
N LEU A 236 0.73 3.05 5.45
CA LEU A 236 1.81 3.63 6.26
C LEU A 236 1.32 4.27 7.55
N GLN A 237 0.00 4.38 7.74
CA GLN A 237 -0.62 5.04 8.91
C GLN A 237 -0.11 6.49 9.10
N ASP A 238 0.20 7.15 7.99
CA ASP A 238 0.61 8.55 7.99
C ASP A 238 -0.61 9.48 8.07
N PHE A 239 -0.42 10.65 8.67
CA PHE A 239 -1.44 11.71 8.65
C PHE A 239 -1.37 12.43 7.30
N VAL A 240 -2.25 12.03 6.38
CA VAL A 240 -2.26 12.50 5.00
C VAL A 240 -3.20 13.69 4.83
N VAL A 241 -2.70 14.72 4.15
CA VAL A 241 -3.48 15.88 3.69
C VAL A 241 -3.22 16.08 2.20
N LEU A 242 -4.28 16.16 1.41
CA LEU A 242 -4.20 16.44 -0.03
C LEU A 242 -4.21 17.95 -0.28
N LEU A 243 -3.20 18.46 -0.98
CA LEU A 243 -3.12 19.81 -1.51
C LEU A 243 -3.67 19.82 -2.93
N SER A 244 -4.87 20.37 -3.12
CA SER A 244 -5.56 20.40 -4.41
C SER A 244 -6.56 21.55 -4.48
N ASN A 245 -6.60 22.22 -5.62
CA ASN A 245 -7.63 23.22 -5.94
C ASN A 245 -8.79 22.62 -6.76
N ASP A 246 -8.68 21.36 -7.18
CA ASP A 246 -9.75 20.70 -7.90
C ASP A 246 -10.84 20.26 -6.91
N LYS A 247 -12.03 20.84 -7.06
CA LYS A 247 -13.18 20.57 -6.19
C LYS A 247 -13.67 19.12 -6.28
N ASN A 248 -13.56 18.49 -7.46
CA ASN A 248 -14.00 17.11 -7.66
C ASN A 248 -13.05 16.14 -6.96
N LEU A 249 -11.73 16.33 -7.16
CA LEU A 249 -10.73 15.53 -6.48
C LEU A 249 -10.80 15.74 -4.95
N CYS A 250 -10.96 16.98 -4.49
CA CYS A 250 -11.14 17.28 -3.07
C CYS A 250 -12.39 16.61 -2.48
N LEU A 251 -13.53 16.64 -3.18
CA LEU A 251 -14.76 16.00 -2.72
C LEU A 251 -14.58 14.49 -2.56
N ARG A 252 -13.90 13.86 -3.51
CA ARG A 252 -13.61 12.42 -3.48
C ARG A 252 -12.65 12.05 -2.34
N ALA A 253 -11.63 12.88 -2.09
CA ALA A 253 -10.74 12.70 -0.95
C ALA A 253 -11.49 12.82 0.39
N LEU A 254 -12.36 13.82 0.53
CA LEU A 254 -13.19 14.01 1.73
C LEU A 254 -14.17 12.85 1.97
N SER A 255 -14.72 12.22 0.90
CA SER A 255 -15.56 11.03 1.06
C SER A 255 -14.80 9.82 1.59
N GLU A 256 -13.49 9.76 1.38
CA GLU A 256 -12.58 8.74 1.93
C GLU A 256 -11.94 9.17 3.27
N HIS A 257 -12.49 10.22 3.91
CA HIS A 257 -12.00 10.78 5.18
C HIS A 257 -10.56 11.34 5.13
N LEU A 258 -10.09 11.74 3.95
CA LEU A 258 -8.83 12.45 3.78
C LEU A 258 -9.06 13.95 3.89
N LEU A 259 -8.22 14.63 4.66
CA LEU A 259 -8.24 16.09 4.75
C LEU A 259 -7.69 16.71 3.46
N THR A 260 -8.24 17.86 3.10
CA THR A 260 -7.83 18.59 1.90
C THR A 260 -7.53 20.05 2.22
N VAL A 261 -6.62 20.64 1.46
CA VAL A 261 -6.32 22.07 1.48
C VAL A 261 -6.38 22.57 0.05
N SER A 262 -7.34 23.46 -0.19
CA SER A 262 -7.40 24.27 -1.42
C SER A 262 -6.87 25.65 -1.12
N TYR A 263 -5.94 26.12 -1.95
CA TYR A 263 -5.36 27.45 -1.83
C TYR A 263 -6.44 28.51 -1.99
N ARG A 264 -6.34 29.57 -1.19
CA ARG A 264 -7.13 30.79 -1.34
C ARG A 264 -6.20 31.97 -1.18
N LYS A 265 -6.52 33.05 -1.88
CA LYS A 265 -5.72 34.29 -1.86
C LYS A 265 -5.43 34.73 -0.41
N GLY A 266 -4.14 34.90 -0.12
CA GLY A 266 -3.65 35.30 1.21
C GLY A 266 -3.39 34.14 2.19
N MET A 267 -3.60 32.88 1.78
CA MET A 267 -3.10 31.74 2.54
C MET A 267 -1.58 31.65 2.40
N THR A 268 -0.87 31.62 3.52
CA THR A 268 0.59 31.44 3.54
C THR A 268 0.95 29.98 3.79
N ALA A 269 2.14 29.55 3.34
CA ALA A 269 2.67 28.23 3.66
C ALA A 269 2.74 27.97 5.18
N GLU A 270 3.04 29.00 5.97
CA GLU A 270 3.05 28.91 7.45
C GLU A 270 1.65 28.65 8.01
N LEU A 271 0.62 29.28 7.45
CA LEU A 271 -0.77 29.00 7.86
C LEU A 271 -1.13 27.55 7.55
N ILE A 272 -0.81 27.05 6.35
CA ILE A 272 -1.06 25.66 5.95
C ILE A 272 -0.32 24.70 6.90
N ALA A 273 1.01 24.86 7.05
CA ALA A 273 1.82 23.98 7.89
C ALA A 273 1.37 23.97 9.35
N SER A 274 1.12 25.15 9.93
CA SER A 274 0.68 25.26 11.34
C SER A 274 -0.71 24.67 11.57
N MET A 275 -1.63 24.81 10.63
CA MET A 275 -2.96 24.20 10.73
C MET A 275 -2.90 22.69 10.60
N VAL A 276 -2.17 22.16 9.61
CA VAL A 276 -1.97 20.71 9.43
C VAL A 276 -1.32 20.11 10.67
N TYR A 277 -0.30 20.77 11.23
CA TYR A 277 0.37 20.33 12.45
C TYR A 277 -0.59 20.28 13.64
N LYS A 278 -1.38 21.34 13.85
CA LYS A 278 -2.40 21.39 14.91
C LYS A 278 -3.46 20.31 14.73
N GLU A 279 -3.92 20.08 13.49
CA GLU A 279 -4.94 19.08 13.19
C GLU A 279 -4.42 17.66 13.46
N ASN A 280 -3.16 17.37 13.12
CA ASN A 280 -2.53 16.11 13.48
C ASN A 280 -2.45 15.95 15.02
N LEU A 281 -2.04 16.99 15.74
CA LEU A 281 -2.03 16.97 17.20
C LEU A 281 -3.43 16.79 17.80
N ALA A 282 -4.44 17.46 17.26
CA ALA A 282 -5.83 17.35 17.70
C ALA A 282 -6.42 15.96 17.41
N THR A 283 -6.13 15.39 16.24
CA THR A 283 -6.50 14.01 15.88
C THR A 283 -5.91 13.02 16.88
N ARG A 284 -4.65 13.23 17.31
CA ARG A 284 -4.00 12.44 18.36
C ARG A 284 -4.61 12.67 19.75
N GLN A 285 -5.05 13.89 20.05
CA GLN A 285 -5.68 14.23 21.33
C GLN A 285 -7.16 13.81 21.40
N ASN A 286 -7.87 13.70 20.28
CA ASN A 286 -9.21 13.12 20.23
C ASN A 286 -9.20 11.58 20.33
N ILE A 287 -8.01 10.95 20.32
CA ILE A 287 -7.80 9.58 20.81
C ILE A 287 -7.66 9.58 22.36
N GLN A 288 -7.94 10.69 23.05
CA GLN A 288 -8.19 10.68 24.50
C GLN A 288 -9.58 10.10 24.81
N VAL A 289 -9.57 8.97 25.51
CA VAL A 289 -10.62 8.38 26.35
C VAL A 289 -11.89 9.25 26.50
N PRO A 290 -13.06 8.83 25.98
CA PRO A 290 -14.30 9.52 26.27
C PRO A 290 -14.61 9.44 27.76
N LYS A 291 -14.72 10.61 28.42
CA LYS A 291 -15.39 10.71 29.72
C LYS A 291 -16.86 10.30 29.55
N PRO A 292 -17.44 9.55 30.50
CA PRO A 292 -18.78 9.02 30.38
C PRO A 292 -19.79 10.16 30.53
N ILE A 293 -20.55 10.42 29.46
CA ILE A 293 -21.80 11.17 29.58
C ILE A 293 -22.92 10.15 29.45
N GLU A 294 -23.58 9.92 30.59
CA GLU A 294 -24.79 9.13 30.72
C GLU A 294 -25.84 9.59 29.72
N ARG A 295 -26.34 8.63 28.91
CA ARG A 295 -27.75 8.51 28.49
C ARG A 295 -27.94 7.21 27.69
N GLU A 296 -28.53 6.23 28.36
CA GLU A 296 -29.32 5.12 27.80
C GLU A 296 -30.48 5.65 26.90
N PRO A 297 -31.07 4.88 25.96
CA PRO A 297 -31.16 3.41 25.99
C PRO A 297 -30.92 2.63 24.68
N THR A 298 -30.42 1.40 24.88
CA THR A 298 -30.70 0.11 24.20
C THR A 298 -30.70 -0.03 22.66
N TYR A 299 -29.69 -0.74 22.14
CA TYR A 299 -29.84 -1.81 21.13
C TYR A 299 -28.79 -2.90 21.41
N ASN A 300 -29.21 -4.16 21.47
CA ASN A 300 -28.34 -5.34 21.63
C ASN A 300 -27.46 -5.52 20.38
N GLY A 301 -26.19 -5.14 20.48
CA GLY A 301 -25.13 -5.47 19.54
C GLY A 301 -23.81 -5.37 20.29
N VAL A 302 -22.96 -6.40 20.17
CA VAL A 302 -21.65 -6.50 20.83
C VAL A 302 -20.92 -5.16 20.70
N SER A 303 -20.51 -4.57 21.83
CA SER A 303 -19.91 -3.24 21.77
C SER A 303 -18.60 -3.29 20.98
N SER A 304 -18.29 -2.22 20.23
CA SER A 304 -17.03 -2.11 19.48
C SER A 304 -15.79 -2.30 20.39
N SER A 305 -15.91 -1.96 21.68
CA SER A 305 -14.90 -2.23 22.70
C SER A 305 -14.74 -3.73 23.02
N ASP A 306 -15.83 -4.49 23.04
CA ASP A 306 -15.79 -5.93 23.30
C ASP A 306 -15.17 -6.70 22.13
N PHE A 307 -15.45 -6.27 20.88
CA PHE A 307 -14.82 -6.86 19.70
C PHE A 307 -13.30 -6.58 19.67
N HIS A 308 -12.88 -5.34 19.94
CA HIS A 308 -11.46 -5.02 19.95
C HIS A 308 -10.71 -5.79 21.05
N ALA A 309 -11.28 -5.88 22.26
CA ALA A 309 -10.70 -6.69 23.33
C ALA A 309 -10.62 -8.19 22.95
N LEU A 310 -11.63 -8.71 22.26
CA LEU A 310 -11.63 -10.08 21.76
C LEU A 310 -10.57 -10.30 20.67
N ALA A 311 -10.39 -9.34 19.76
CA ALA A 311 -9.39 -9.41 18.70
C ALA A 311 -7.96 -9.34 19.24
N VAL A 312 -7.70 -8.47 20.22
CA VAL A 312 -6.40 -8.39 20.93
C VAL A 312 -6.13 -9.70 21.69
N SER A 313 -7.12 -10.22 22.42
CA SER A 313 -7.01 -11.51 23.11
C SER A 313 -6.71 -12.66 22.15
N ALA A 314 -7.37 -12.70 20.98
CA ALA A 314 -7.09 -13.68 19.95
C ALA A 314 -5.66 -13.55 19.41
N TYR A 315 -5.22 -12.32 19.13
CA TYR A 315 -3.87 -12.06 18.63
C TYR A 315 -2.80 -12.56 19.60
N ASP A 316 -2.88 -12.17 20.87
CA ASP A 316 -1.89 -12.54 21.90
C ASP A 316 -1.89 -14.04 22.19
N GLU A 317 -3.06 -14.66 22.29
CA GLU A 317 -3.16 -16.10 22.54
C GLU A 317 -2.59 -16.92 21.37
N PHE A 318 -2.96 -16.59 20.13
CA PHE A 318 -2.42 -17.28 18.96
C PHE A 318 -0.92 -17.03 18.78
N PHE A 319 -0.42 -15.83 19.11
CA PHE A 319 0.99 -15.51 19.02
C PHE A 319 1.83 -16.40 19.94
N ASN A 320 1.40 -16.56 21.19
CA ASN A 320 2.09 -17.43 22.14
C ASN A 320 2.06 -18.90 21.70
N VAL A 321 0.90 -19.37 21.20
CA VAL A 321 0.73 -20.75 20.74
C VAL A 321 1.60 -21.04 19.51
N ILE A 322 1.66 -20.14 18.52
CA ILE A 322 2.47 -20.37 17.31
C ILE A 322 3.97 -20.31 17.60
N VAL A 323 4.41 -19.37 18.45
CA VAL A 323 5.82 -19.26 18.86
C VAL A 323 6.27 -20.53 19.57
N GLU A 324 5.44 -21.06 20.48
CA GLU A 324 5.72 -22.30 21.18
C GLU A 324 5.73 -23.51 20.23
N ALA A 325 4.78 -23.60 19.29
CA ALA A 325 4.74 -24.68 18.30
C ALA A 325 5.99 -24.68 17.38
N ILE A 326 6.44 -23.50 16.96
CA ILE A 326 7.66 -23.34 16.15
C ILE A 326 8.90 -23.70 16.97
N ASP A 327 9.01 -23.22 18.21
CA ASP A 327 10.15 -23.50 19.10
C ASP A 327 10.29 -25.01 19.35
N ARG A 328 9.17 -25.68 19.68
CA ARG A 328 9.16 -27.15 19.81
C ARG A 328 9.53 -27.86 18.52
N THR A 329 9.02 -27.40 17.37
CA THR A 329 9.35 -28.01 16.07
C THR A 329 10.84 -27.90 15.76
N MET A 330 11.44 -26.73 16.01
CA MET A 330 12.86 -26.49 15.80
C MET A 330 13.73 -27.30 16.76
N ILE A 331 13.38 -27.37 18.05
CA ILE A 331 14.07 -28.20 19.04
C ILE A 331 13.93 -29.68 18.69
N ARG A 332 12.77 -30.12 18.20
CA ARG A 332 12.54 -31.53 17.83
C ARG A 332 13.37 -31.95 16.62
N ILE A 333 13.50 -31.08 15.61
CA ILE A 333 14.22 -31.40 14.38
C ILE A 333 15.73 -31.29 14.55
N TYR A 334 16.21 -30.26 15.24
CA TYR A 334 17.65 -30.02 15.40
C TYR A 334 18.24 -30.55 16.71
N GLY A 335 17.43 -30.76 17.75
CA GLY A 335 17.89 -31.23 19.06
C GLY A 335 19.04 -30.38 19.61
N ASP A 336 20.13 -31.05 19.99
CA ASP A 336 21.35 -30.41 20.49
C ASP A 336 22.10 -29.59 19.41
N GLU A 337 21.82 -29.82 18.13
CA GLU A 337 22.42 -29.08 17.02
C GLU A 337 21.75 -27.74 16.74
N LEU A 338 20.66 -27.41 17.44
CA LEU A 338 19.95 -26.13 17.30
C LEU A 338 20.88 -24.93 17.51
N MET A 339 21.89 -25.09 18.38
CA MET A 339 22.93 -24.10 18.68
C MET A 339 23.78 -23.70 17.46
N PHE A 340 23.86 -24.55 16.44
CA PHE A 340 24.59 -24.28 15.19
C PHE A 340 23.71 -23.63 14.11
N THR A 341 22.42 -23.48 14.38
CA THR A 341 21.49 -22.79 13.48
C THR A 341 21.40 -21.31 13.87
N SER A 342 21.03 -20.47 12.91
CA SER A 342 20.72 -19.05 13.16
C SER A 342 19.30 -18.85 13.70
N TYR A 343 18.74 -19.84 14.40
CA TYR A 343 17.41 -19.78 15.00
C TYR A 343 17.49 -19.19 16.41
N SER A 344 16.58 -18.29 16.72
CA SER A 344 16.42 -17.74 18.07
C SER A 344 14.96 -17.48 18.34
N ARG A 345 14.43 -18.08 19.41
CA ARG A 345 13.05 -17.81 19.89
C ARG A 345 12.81 -16.31 20.11
N LYS A 346 13.83 -15.58 20.55
CA LYS A 346 13.75 -14.13 20.86
C LYS A 346 13.54 -13.26 19.61
N GLU A 347 13.79 -13.79 18.41
CA GLU A 347 13.55 -13.05 17.16
C GLU A 347 12.05 -12.98 16.83
N MET A 348 11.22 -13.89 17.36
CA MET A 348 9.78 -13.89 17.14
C MET A 348 9.11 -12.91 18.11
N THR A 349 9.01 -11.64 17.70
CA THR A 349 8.36 -10.56 18.46
C THR A 349 6.95 -10.24 17.98
N ASP A 350 6.61 -10.63 16.75
CA ASP A 350 5.29 -10.45 16.11
C ASP A 350 5.08 -11.52 15.03
N PHE A 351 3.88 -11.58 14.43
CA PHE A 351 3.58 -12.55 13.38
C PHE A 351 4.39 -12.35 12.09
N LYS A 352 4.89 -11.12 11.81
CA LYS A 352 5.79 -10.87 10.67
C LYS A 352 7.14 -11.55 10.92
N ALA A 353 7.63 -11.51 12.15
CA ALA A 353 8.84 -12.21 12.57
C ALA A 353 8.65 -13.73 12.57
N VAL A 354 7.49 -14.23 13.01
CA VAL A 354 7.11 -15.64 12.88
C VAL A 354 7.16 -16.10 11.42
N ALA A 355 6.56 -15.34 10.50
CA ALA A 355 6.59 -15.66 9.07
C ALA A 355 8.01 -15.68 8.50
N ARG A 356 8.87 -14.72 8.90
CA ARG A 356 10.30 -14.70 8.50
C ARG A 356 11.07 -15.92 9.01
N VAL A 357 10.81 -16.37 10.24
CA VAL A 357 11.43 -17.58 10.80
C VAL A 357 11.01 -18.81 10.00
N ILE A 358 9.71 -18.95 9.70
CA ILE A 358 9.21 -20.05 8.87
C ILE A 358 9.84 -20.00 7.47
N TYR A 359 9.89 -18.82 6.84
CA TYR A 359 10.49 -18.62 5.51
C TYR A 359 11.97 -19.02 5.47
N LYS A 360 12.75 -18.60 6.46
CA LYS A 360 14.20 -18.84 6.56
C LYS A 360 14.52 -20.32 6.72
N HIS A 361 13.70 -21.04 7.47
CA HIS A 361 13.89 -22.46 7.77
C HIS A 361 12.94 -23.37 6.95
N TYR A 362 12.26 -22.84 5.93
CA TYR A 362 11.18 -23.55 5.24
C TYR A 362 11.65 -24.84 4.59
N ILE A 363 12.71 -24.77 3.78
CA ILE A 363 13.21 -25.92 3.01
C ILE A 363 13.76 -27.01 3.93
N ALA A 364 14.37 -26.63 5.06
CA ALA A 364 15.05 -27.55 5.96
C ALA A 364 14.13 -28.17 7.03
N VAL A 365 13.04 -27.47 7.39
CA VAL A 365 12.21 -27.82 8.54
C VAL A 365 10.74 -27.85 8.15
N PHE A 366 10.21 -26.76 7.61
CA PHE A 366 8.75 -26.56 7.53
C PHE A 366 8.09 -27.14 6.27
N SER A 367 8.85 -27.49 5.23
CA SER A 367 8.31 -27.98 3.95
C SER A 367 7.49 -29.26 4.11
N ASP A 368 7.87 -30.15 5.03
CA ASP A 368 7.17 -31.42 5.25
C ASP A 368 5.83 -31.22 5.98
N PHE A 369 5.73 -30.21 6.86
CA PHE A 369 4.49 -29.88 7.57
C PHE A 369 3.45 -29.24 6.66
N PHE A 370 3.89 -28.49 5.64
CA PHE A 370 3.02 -27.72 4.74
C PHE A 370 2.79 -28.37 3.37
N ARG A 371 3.32 -29.57 3.12
CA ARG A 371 3.17 -30.29 1.83
C ARG A 371 1.71 -30.45 1.38
N ASN A 372 0.77 -30.54 2.32
CA ASN A 372 -0.67 -30.72 2.05
C ASN A 372 -1.52 -29.49 2.40
N SER A 373 -0.92 -28.35 2.78
CA SER A 373 -1.68 -27.14 3.17
C SER A 373 -1.93 -26.18 2.01
N GLY A 374 -1.27 -26.37 0.86
CA GLY A 374 -1.35 -25.48 -0.29
C GLY A 374 -0.51 -24.20 -0.16
N ILE A 375 0.31 -24.09 0.90
CA ILE A 375 1.16 -22.93 1.17
C ILE A 375 2.60 -23.25 0.79
N SER A 376 3.14 -22.49 -0.16
CA SER A 376 4.50 -22.62 -0.71
C SER A 376 5.53 -21.81 0.08
N HIS A 377 6.81 -21.99 -0.24
CA HIS A 377 7.91 -21.23 0.38
C HIS A 377 7.73 -19.72 0.27
N ASN A 378 7.32 -19.24 -0.92
CA ASN A 378 7.25 -17.81 -1.20
C ASN A 378 6.11 -17.10 -0.46
N ASP A 379 5.06 -17.83 -0.09
CA ASP A 379 3.91 -17.25 0.63
C ASP A 379 4.30 -16.75 2.02
N TRP A 380 5.33 -17.33 2.64
CA TRP A 380 5.86 -16.91 3.94
C TRP A 380 6.77 -15.68 3.87
N LYS A 381 7.21 -15.28 2.67
CA LYS A 381 8.06 -14.09 2.48
C LYS A 381 7.29 -12.81 2.82
N GLN A 382 6.01 -12.79 2.49
CA GLN A 382 5.11 -11.68 2.77
C GLN A 382 3.67 -12.20 2.90
N LEU A 383 3.27 -12.49 4.14
CA LEU A 383 1.87 -12.80 4.43
C LEU A 383 1.01 -11.51 4.36
N PRO A 384 -0.26 -11.63 3.93
CA PRO A 384 -1.23 -10.52 4.00
C PRO A 384 -1.35 -9.94 5.41
N ASN A 385 -1.59 -8.62 5.51
CA ASN A 385 -1.68 -7.92 6.79
C ASN A 385 -2.81 -8.47 7.68
N GLU A 386 -3.88 -8.97 7.07
CA GLU A 386 -5.01 -9.63 7.74
C GLU A 386 -4.61 -10.88 8.55
N LEU A 387 -3.41 -11.43 8.29
CA LEU A 387 -2.87 -12.60 8.98
C LEU A 387 -1.74 -12.24 9.97
N VAL A 388 -1.23 -11.01 9.98
CA VAL A 388 -0.08 -10.63 10.82
C VAL A 388 -0.35 -9.46 11.77
N GLU A 389 -1.45 -8.74 11.58
CA GLU A 389 -1.89 -7.62 12.43
C GLU A 389 -3.14 -7.99 13.25
N VAL A 390 -3.45 -7.17 14.25
CA VAL A 390 -4.64 -7.39 15.10
C VAL A 390 -5.89 -7.25 14.24
N PRO A 391 -6.79 -8.24 14.21
CA PRO A 391 -7.98 -8.17 13.36
C PRO A 391 -8.90 -6.99 13.71
N VAL A 392 -9.26 -6.17 12.71
CA VAL A 392 -10.13 -4.99 12.91
C VAL A 392 -11.61 -5.23 12.56
N SER A 393 -11.92 -6.38 11.96
CA SER A 393 -13.30 -6.78 11.64
C SER A 393 -13.57 -8.25 11.95
N VAL A 394 -14.84 -8.61 12.14
CA VAL A 394 -15.26 -10.00 12.41
C VAL A 394 -14.82 -10.95 11.28
N HIS A 395 -14.82 -10.48 10.04
CA HIS A 395 -14.33 -11.25 8.89
C HIS A 395 -12.82 -11.50 8.98
N GLN A 396 -12.03 -10.45 9.29
CA GLN A 396 -10.59 -10.60 9.48
C GLN A 396 -10.28 -11.51 10.67
N LEU A 397 -11.02 -11.41 11.78
CA LEU A 397 -10.82 -12.27 12.95
C LEU A 397 -11.08 -13.74 12.60
N LYS A 398 -12.15 -14.03 11.85
CA LYS A 398 -12.45 -15.38 11.33
C LYS A 398 -11.33 -15.89 10.43
N ALA A 399 -10.83 -15.07 9.50
CA ALA A 399 -9.75 -15.44 8.59
C ALA A 399 -8.45 -15.73 9.35
N PHE A 400 -8.05 -14.83 10.26
CA PHE A 400 -6.89 -14.95 11.12
C PHE A 400 -6.92 -16.23 11.96
N VAL A 401 -8.00 -16.45 12.71
CA VAL A 401 -8.18 -17.64 13.57
C VAL A 401 -8.16 -18.92 12.73
N THR A 402 -8.83 -18.93 11.57
CA THR A 402 -8.90 -20.11 10.70
C THR A 402 -7.53 -20.45 10.11
N PHE A 403 -6.79 -19.44 9.64
CA PHE A 403 -5.46 -19.63 9.08
C PHE A 403 -4.49 -20.16 10.12
N TRP A 404 -4.30 -19.44 11.23
CA TRP A 404 -3.32 -19.83 12.25
C TRP A 404 -3.68 -21.13 12.95
N SER A 405 -4.97 -21.46 13.10
CA SER A 405 -5.38 -22.79 13.58
C SER A 405 -4.89 -23.90 12.64
N LYS A 406 -4.99 -23.73 11.32
CA LYS A 406 -4.49 -24.72 10.35
C LYS A 406 -2.96 -24.85 10.40
N ILE A 407 -2.25 -23.73 10.57
CA ILE A 407 -0.79 -23.73 10.69
C ILE A 407 -0.34 -24.48 11.95
N VAL A 408 -0.89 -24.13 13.11
CA VAL A 408 -0.51 -24.80 14.36
C VAL A 408 -0.89 -26.28 14.31
N GLN A 409 -2.08 -26.62 13.80
CA GLN A 409 -2.46 -28.03 13.60
C GLN A 409 -1.50 -28.77 12.67
N ALA A 410 -0.97 -28.13 11.63
CA ALA A 410 0.01 -28.75 10.76
C ALA A 410 1.33 -29.04 11.50
N LEU A 411 1.77 -28.12 12.36
CA LEU A 411 2.99 -28.27 13.16
C LEU A 411 2.84 -29.33 14.27
N CYS A 412 1.66 -29.45 14.88
CA CYS A 412 1.38 -30.38 15.98
C CYS A 412 0.92 -31.78 15.54
N LYS A 413 0.82 -32.07 14.23
CA LYS A 413 0.25 -33.32 13.70
C LYS A 413 0.98 -34.61 14.10
N GLU A 414 2.23 -34.50 14.54
CA GLU A 414 3.07 -35.67 14.89
C GLU A 414 3.15 -35.95 16.39
N ASP A 415 2.64 -35.06 17.24
CA ASP A 415 2.64 -35.24 18.70
C ASP A 415 1.39 -36.05 19.10
N ALA A 416 1.57 -37.36 19.25
CA ALA A 416 0.50 -38.33 19.52
C ALA A 416 0.01 -38.36 20.99
N ASP A 417 0.29 -37.34 21.81
CA ASP A 417 -0.04 -37.38 23.24
C ASP A 417 -0.46 -36.01 23.78
N VAL A 418 -1.51 -36.00 24.61
CA VAL A 418 -2.13 -34.95 25.46
C VAL A 418 -2.26 -33.50 24.92
N ASP A 419 -1.22 -32.92 24.32
CA ASP A 419 -1.17 -31.56 23.78
C ASP A 419 -2.02 -31.37 22.51
N SER A 420 -2.26 -32.44 21.74
CA SER A 420 -3.13 -32.42 20.56
C SER A 420 -4.60 -32.18 20.93
N GLU A 421 -5.08 -32.73 22.05
CA GLU A 421 -6.45 -32.56 22.52
C GLU A 421 -6.67 -31.18 23.13
N ALA A 422 -5.70 -30.68 23.91
CA ALA A 422 -5.72 -29.33 24.45
C ALA A 422 -5.68 -28.26 23.33
N SER A 423 -4.83 -28.45 22.33
CA SER A 423 -4.74 -27.58 21.15
C SER A 423 -6.02 -27.63 20.32
N SER A 424 -6.57 -28.82 20.07
CA SER A 424 -7.85 -28.98 19.35
C SER A 424 -9.02 -28.31 20.08
N LYS A 425 -9.06 -28.39 21.41
CA LYS A 425 -10.06 -27.72 22.24
C LYS A 425 -9.91 -26.19 22.23
N PHE A 426 -8.67 -25.69 22.24
CA PHE A 426 -8.35 -24.27 22.09
C PHE A 426 -8.86 -23.72 20.75
N PHE A 427 -8.56 -24.39 19.63
CA PHE A 427 -9.02 -23.97 18.31
C PHE A 427 -10.54 -24.07 18.15
N HIS A 428 -11.16 -25.14 18.65
CA HIS A 428 -12.61 -25.30 18.61
C HIS A 428 -13.31 -24.17 19.40
N THR A 429 -12.75 -23.78 20.54
CA THR A 429 -13.28 -22.69 21.36
C THR A 429 -13.20 -21.35 20.63
N TRP A 430 -12.08 -21.06 19.96
CA TRP A 430 -11.94 -19.82 19.18
C TRP A 430 -12.80 -19.78 17.91
N LEU A 431 -12.93 -20.90 17.20
CA LEU A 431 -13.85 -21.02 16.06
C LEU A 431 -15.32 -20.88 16.47
N GLN A 432 -15.70 -21.43 17.64
CA GLN A 432 -17.03 -21.26 18.20
C GLN A 432 -17.28 -19.80 18.60
N ARG A 433 -16.35 -19.15 19.31
CA ARG A 433 -16.43 -17.72 19.67
C ARG A 433 -16.58 -16.83 18.43
N CYS A 434 -15.87 -17.15 17.35
CA CYS A 434 -16.02 -16.42 16.08
C CYS A 434 -17.40 -16.65 15.42
N SER A 435 -18.02 -17.80 15.64
CA SER A 435 -19.33 -18.16 15.08
C SER A 435 -20.50 -17.50 15.84
N GLU A 436 -20.31 -17.24 17.14
CA GLU A 436 -21.24 -16.54 18.01
C GLU A 436 -21.31 -15.01 17.73
N LEU A 437 -20.33 -14.45 17.01
CA LEU A 437 -20.30 -13.02 16.61
C LEU A 437 -21.28 -12.66 15.47
N GLY A 438 -22.10 -13.60 14.99
CA GLY A 438 -23.09 -13.39 13.92
C GLY A 438 -22.49 -13.20 12.52
N PRO A 439 -23.34 -13.25 11.46
CA PRO A 439 -22.97 -12.73 10.14
C PRO A 439 -23.03 -11.19 10.18
N ALA A 440 -21.99 -10.54 9.66
CA ALA A 440 -21.96 -9.09 9.45
C ALA A 440 -23.02 -8.67 8.42
#